data_AF-A0A328S0Y7-F1
#
_entry.id   AF-A0A328S0Y7-F1
#
_cell.length_a   1.000
_cell.length_b   1.000
_cell.length_c   1.000
_cell.angle_alpha   90.00
_cell.angle_beta   90.00
_cell.angle_gamma   90.00
#
_symmetry.space_group_name_H-M   'P 1'
#
loop_
_entity.id
_entity.type
_entity.pdbx_description
1 polymer ?
#
loop_
_entity_poly.entity_id
_entity_poly.type
_entity_poly.pdbx_seq_one_letter_code
_entity_poly.pdbx_strand_id
1 'polypeptide(L)'
;MDSIIKLDDIKVKEWEKAKIEFEVTDETGIPLSGRIAVKINQETKFNTRIEKGKFSQLFDFSSYHEPEYALDVIYGGDDECAPAMKSVKIIIEKAEPIIISITDLQNACYRLNKWIEAHKRVPGKILINKKEVTIGNLFNLLVTAVNNINNNDAGDLELKWVKTPSVSSETITEPSLLSNEEYVKISEEIKTQLCETKACPSFVEVENGKIGFMNLVYIYSTIITNSSPENGLLSGVYIKPWKEVIA
;
A
#
# COMPACT_ATOMS: atom_id res chain seq x y z
N MET A 1 35.75 -35.22 4.99
CA MET A 1 36.05 -33.79 5.10
C MET A 1 34.80 -33.06 5.57
N ASP A 2 34.95 -31.89 6.16
CA ASP A 2 33.79 -31.08 6.55
C ASP A 2 33.18 -30.38 5.32
N SER A 3 31.86 -30.33 5.27
CA SER A 3 31.12 -29.58 4.24
C SER A 3 30.78 -28.19 4.74
N ILE A 4 30.98 -27.19 3.88
CA ILE A 4 30.69 -25.78 4.16
C ILE A 4 29.60 -25.30 3.22
N ILE A 5 28.51 -24.77 3.79
CA ILE A 5 27.43 -24.10 3.06
C ILE A 5 27.65 -22.59 3.17
N LYS A 6 27.90 -21.94 2.03
CA LYS A 6 28.04 -20.49 1.90
C LYS A 6 26.69 -19.89 1.53
N LEU A 7 26.04 -19.27 2.51
CA LEU A 7 24.74 -18.65 2.40
C LEU A 7 24.67 -17.49 3.39
N ASP A 8 24.19 -16.34 2.90
CA ASP A 8 23.91 -15.14 3.68
C ASP A 8 22.41 -14.95 3.85
N ASP A 9 22.02 -14.01 4.72
CA ASP A 9 20.62 -13.61 4.86
C ASP A 9 20.06 -13.11 3.52
N ILE A 10 18.82 -13.48 3.23
CA ILE A 10 18.12 -13.09 2.01
C ILE A 10 17.20 -11.91 2.32
N LYS A 11 17.32 -10.82 1.57
CA LYS A 11 16.38 -9.70 1.64
C LYS A 11 15.47 -9.73 0.43
N VAL A 12 14.16 -9.68 0.67
CA VAL A 12 13.15 -9.65 -0.40
C VAL A 12 12.11 -8.59 -0.09
N LYS A 13 11.72 -7.81 -1.10
CA LYS A 13 10.59 -6.90 -0.96
C LYS A 13 9.30 -7.69 -0.84
N GLU A 14 8.39 -7.17 -0.02
CA GLU A 14 7.07 -7.78 0.13
C GLU A 14 6.40 -7.99 -1.25
N TRP A 15 5.73 -9.13 -1.44
CA TRP A 15 5.03 -9.51 -2.69
C TRP A 15 5.92 -9.82 -3.90
N GLU A 16 7.25 -9.73 -3.78
CA GLU A 16 8.16 -10.01 -4.87
C GLU A 16 8.70 -11.45 -4.86
N LYS A 17 9.24 -11.87 -6.01
CA LYS A 17 10.01 -13.11 -6.14
C LYS A 17 11.48 -12.79 -5.92
N ALA A 18 12.20 -13.69 -5.24
CA ALA A 18 13.65 -13.57 -5.09
C ALA A 18 14.33 -14.92 -5.33
N LYS A 19 15.62 -14.89 -5.67
CA LYS A 19 16.41 -16.11 -5.79
C LYS A 19 16.87 -16.56 -4.41
N ILE A 20 16.75 -17.85 -4.18
CA ILE A 20 17.49 -18.56 -3.13
C ILE A 20 18.72 -19.14 -3.79
N GLU A 21 19.89 -18.65 -3.41
CA GLU A 21 21.18 -19.06 -3.95
C GLU A 21 22.19 -19.34 -2.83
N PHE A 22 22.96 -20.40 -2.99
CA PHE A 22 24.02 -20.77 -2.07
C PHE A 22 25.04 -21.68 -2.75
N GLU A 23 26.21 -21.79 -2.13
CA GLU A 23 27.25 -22.71 -2.55
C GLU A 23 27.56 -23.76 -1.47
N VAL A 24 27.93 -24.96 -1.88
CA VAL A 24 28.39 -26.05 -1.02
C VAL A 24 29.79 -26.46 -1.47
N THR A 25 30.75 -26.34 -0.56
CA THR A 25 32.15 -26.75 -0.79
C THR A 25 32.63 -27.65 0.33
N ASP A 26 33.74 -28.35 0.12
CA ASP A 26 34.51 -28.89 1.25
C ASP A 26 35.26 -27.77 2.00
N GLU A 27 36.01 -28.16 3.03
CA GLU A 27 36.91 -27.31 3.80
C GLU A 27 38.06 -26.67 2.97
N THR A 28 38.38 -27.23 1.80
CA THR A 28 39.42 -26.74 0.89
C THR A 28 38.89 -25.78 -0.19
N GLY A 29 37.56 -25.66 -0.29
CA GLY A 29 36.87 -24.82 -1.26
C GLY A 29 36.47 -25.53 -2.55
N ILE A 30 36.63 -26.85 -2.66
CA ILE A 30 36.21 -27.64 -3.82
C ILE A 30 34.68 -27.79 -3.81
N PRO A 31 33.97 -27.52 -4.92
CA PRO A 31 32.51 -27.62 -4.96
C PRO A 31 32.00 -29.06 -4.84
N LEU A 32 31.01 -29.29 -3.98
CA LEU A 32 30.45 -30.61 -3.69
C LEU A 32 29.15 -30.88 -4.46
N SER A 33 28.94 -32.13 -4.87
CA SER A 33 27.68 -32.54 -5.51
C SER A 33 26.92 -33.46 -4.56
N GLY A 34 25.61 -33.32 -4.47
CA GLY A 34 24.84 -34.15 -3.53
C GLY A 34 23.44 -33.65 -3.30
N ARG A 35 22.70 -34.37 -2.43
CA ARG A 35 21.33 -34.00 -2.10
C ARG A 35 21.32 -32.81 -1.15
N ILE A 36 20.41 -31.89 -1.42
CA ILE A 36 20.11 -30.76 -0.54
C ILE A 36 18.63 -30.71 -0.23
N ALA A 37 18.31 -30.23 0.96
CA ALA A 37 16.98 -29.82 1.35
C ALA A 37 17.02 -28.35 1.77
N VAL A 38 16.11 -27.54 1.22
CA VAL A 38 15.92 -26.13 1.61
C VAL A 38 14.57 -26.04 2.30
N LYS A 39 14.57 -25.53 3.53
CA LYS A 39 13.38 -25.37 4.35
C LYS A 39 13.17 -23.92 4.73
N ILE A 40 11.92 -23.46 4.67
CA ILE A 40 11.50 -22.16 5.20
C ILE A 40 10.56 -22.44 6.37
N ASN A 41 10.89 -21.93 7.56
CA ASN A 41 10.19 -22.25 8.82
C ASN A 41 9.92 -23.75 8.97
N GLN A 42 10.98 -24.56 8.82
CA GLN A 42 10.96 -26.03 8.92
C GLN A 42 10.22 -26.79 7.81
N GLU A 43 9.46 -26.11 6.93
CA GLU A 43 8.78 -26.72 5.81
C GLU A 43 9.71 -26.84 4.60
N THR A 44 9.89 -28.06 4.08
CA THR A 44 10.72 -28.31 2.90
C THR A 44 10.11 -27.69 1.65
N LYS A 45 10.81 -26.70 1.08
CA LYS A 45 10.44 -26.05 -0.19
C LYS A 45 11.17 -26.64 -1.39
N PHE A 46 12.41 -27.09 -1.17
CA PHE A 46 13.18 -27.80 -2.19
C PHE A 46 13.82 -29.04 -1.59
N ASN A 47 13.80 -30.14 -2.34
CA ASN A 47 14.54 -31.36 -2.05
C ASN A 47 15.08 -31.90 -3.38
N THR A 48 16.34 -31.65 -3.67
CA THR A 48 16.94 -31.92 -4.99
C THR A 48 18.40 -32.30 -4.87
N ARG A 49 19.03 -32.68 -5.98
CA ARG A 49 20.48 -32.87 -6.08
C ARG A 49 21.10 -31.67 -6.78
N ILE A 50 22.19 -31.14 -6.23
CA ILE A 50 23.01 -30.11 -6.86
C ILE A 50 24.27 -30.72 -7.46
N GLU A 51 24.75 -30.09 -8.53
CA GLU A 51 26.02 -30.41 -9.18
C GLU A 51 26.96 -29.22 -9.07
N LYS A 52 28.25 -29.49 -8.92
CA LYS A 52 29.30 -28.46 -8.82
C LYS A 52 29.03 -27.43 -7.70
N GLY A 53 28.43 -27.88 -6.60
CA GLY A 53 28.26 -27.08 -5.39
C GLY A 53 27.33 -25.89 -5.50
N LYS A 54 26.50 -25.74 -6.54
CA LYS A 54 25.67 -24.54 -6.70
C LYS A 54 24.19 -24.86 -6.69
N PHE A 55 23.44 -24.05 -5.94
CA PHE A 55 21.99 -23.97 -5.99
C PHE A 55 21.58 -22.55 -6.34
N SER A 56 20.60 -22.39 -7.22
CA SER A 56 19.96 -21.11 -7.53
C SER A 56 18.56 -21.37 -8.07
N GLN A 57 17.53 -21.01 -7.31
CA GLN A 57 16.12 -21.13 -7.73
C GLN A 57 15.36 -19.84 -7.42
N LEU A 58 14.49 -19.42 -8.35
CA LEU A 58 13.55 -18.33 -8.10
C LEU A 58 12.40 -18.84 -7.24
N PHE A 59 12.13 -18.17 -6.13
CA PHE A 59 11.07 -18.51 -5.20
C PHE A 59 10.09 -17.35 -5.05
N ASP A 60 8.80 -17.68 -4.91
CA ASP A 60 7.73 -16.71 -4.77
C ASP A 60 7.45 -16.44 -3.28
N PHE A 61 7.83 -15.25 -2.82
CA PHE A 61 7.63 -14.83 -1.43
C PHE A 61 6.29 -14.10 -1.23
N SER A 62 5.39 -14.10 -2.21
CA SER A 62 4.11 -13.38 -2.14
C SER A 62 3.14 -13.88 -1.07
N SER A 63 3.39 -15.03 -0.44
CA SER A 63 2.62 -15.54 0.70
C SER A 63 3.32 -15.36 2.06
N TYR A 64 4.44 -14.63 2.10
CA TYR A 64 5.30 -14.46 3.27
C TYR A 64 5.24 -13.00 3.76
N HIS A 65 4.47 -12.76 4.83
CA HIS A 65 4.10 -11.41 5.33
C HIS A 65 4.69 -11.04 6.70
N GLU A 66 5.24 -12.03 7.39
CA GLU A 66 5.98 -11.80 8.63
C GLU A 66 7.32 -11.13 8.31
N PRO A 67 7.86 -10.31 9.22
CA PRO A 67 9.09 -9.56 8.96
C PRO A 67 10.29 -10.48 8.71
N GLU A 68 10.31 -11.67 9.31
CA GLU A 68 11.41 -12.61 9.21
C GLU A 68 10.94 -14.07 9.13
N TYR A 69 11.69 -14.89 8.39
CA TYR A 69 11.53 -16.33 8.31
C TYR A 69 12.89 -17.03 8.49
N ALA A 70 12.90 -18.20 9.12
CA ALA A 70 14.10 -19.04 9.18
C ALA A 70 14.28 -19.78 7.84
N LEU A 71 15.49 -19.71 7.27
CA LEU A 71 15.90 -20.49 6.11
C LEU A 71 16.98 -21.49 6.51
N ASP A 72 16.66 -22.77 6.41
CA ASP A 72 17.59 -23.85 6.66
C ASP A 72 17.99 -24.51 5.34
N VAL A 73 19.29 -24.56 5.08
CA VAL A 73 19.86 -25.37 4.01
C VAL A 73 20.60 -26.55 4.62
N ILE A 74 20.23 -27.75 4.18
CA ILE A 74 20.78 -29.01 4.65
C ILE A 74 21.43 -29.70 3.46
N TYR A 75 22.73 -29.95 3.54
CA TYR A 75 23.46 -30.81 2.62
C TYR A 75 23.58 -32.21 3.22
N GLY A 76 23.18 -33.22 2.45
CA GLY A 76 23.06 -34.61 2.91
C GLY A 76 24.38 -35.38 3.01
N GLY A 77 25.51 -34.77 2.62
CA GLY A 77 26.80 -35.46 2.54
C GLY A 77 26.93 -36.36 1.31
N ASP A 78 28.12 -36.95 1.17
CA ASP A 78 28.46 -38.04 0.25
C ASP A 78 29.49 -38.99 0.89
N ASP A 79 30.13 -39.86 0.09
CA ASP A 79 31.09 -40.84 0.59
C ASP A 79 32.38 -40.19 1.15
N GLU A 80 32.67 -38.94 0.79
CA GLU A 80 33.91 -38.23 1.14
C GLU A 80 33.68 -37.09 2.15
N CYS A 81 32.48 -36.48 2.11
CA CYS A 81 32.14 -35.28 2.86
C CYS A 81 30.93 -35.48 3.77
N ALA A 82 31.05 -35.05 5.03
CA ALA A 82 29.98 -35.17 6.02
C ALA A 82 28.78 -34.27 5.68
N PRO A 83 27.55 -34.62 6.13
CA PRO A 83 26.41 -33.73 6.04
C PRO A 83 26.65 -32.40 6.77
N ALA A 84 26.01 -31.33 6.31
CA ALA A 84 26.11 -30.01 6.93
C ALA A 84 24.76 -29.29 6.92
N MET A 85 24.57 -28.36 7.85
CA MET A 85 23.40 -27.49 7.91
C MET A 85 23.82 -26.05 8.17
N LYS A 86 23.18 -25.11 7.47
CA LYS A 86 23.32 -23.68 7.69
C LYS A 86 21.94 -23.06 7.81
N SER A 87 21.75 -22.28 8.87
CA SER A 87 20.54 -21.49 9.11
C SER A 87 20.86 -20.01 8.93
N VAL A 88 20.02 -19.32 8.18
CA VAL A 88 20.05 -17.87 7.97
C VAL A 88 18.63 -17.31 8.05
N LYS A 89 18.48 -15.99 7.92
CA LYS A 89 17.18 -15.33 7.88
C LYS A 89 16.77 -14.95 6.46
N ILE A 90 15.48 -14.99 6.22
CA ILE A 90 14.83 -14.27 5.14
C ILE A 90 14.17 -13.05 5.76
N ILE A 91 14.52 -11.87 5.28
CA ILE A 91 14.01 -10.59 5.77
C ILE A 91 13.04 -10.06 4.71
N ILE A 92 11.77 -9.91 5.09
CA ILE A 92 10.75 -9.30 4.23
C ILE A 92 10.81 -7.79 4.41
N GLU A 93 11.36 -7.10 3.42
CA GLU A 93 11.45 -5.65 3.35
C GLU A 93 10.08 -5.07 2.95
N LYS A 94 9.34 -4.60 3.95
CA LYS A 94 8.12 -3.81 3.73
C LYS A 94 8.51 -2.43 3.22
N ALA A 95 7.77 -1.92 2.24
CA ALA A 95 7.95 -0.54 1.81
C ALA A 95 7.67 0.39 2.99
N GLU A 96 8.54 1.38 3.22
CA GLU A 96 8.30 2.37 4.25
C GLU A 96 6.95 3.08 3.99
N PRO A 97 6.08 3.17 5.01
CA PRO A 97 4.78 3.80 4.84
C PRO A 97 4.96 5.27 4.45
N ILE A 98 4.16 5.73 3.49
CA ILE A 98 4.12 7.14 3.16
C ILE A 98 3.23 7.85 4.18
N ILE A 99 3.86 8.54 5.12
CA ILE A 99 3.19 9.37 6.12
C ILE A 99 3.00 10.79 5.58
N ILE A 100 1.80 11.35 5.79
CA ILE A 100 1.38 12.68 5.33
C ILE A 100 0.74 13.43 6.50
N SER A 101 1.29 14.60 6.84
CA SER A 101 0.69 15.46 7.87
C SER A 101 -0.63 16.07 7.40
N ILE A 102 -1.51 16.43 8.33
CA ILE A 102 -2.75 17.14 8.00
C ILE A 102 -2.44 18.46 7.28
N THR A 103 -1.41 19.19 7.69
CA THR A 103 -0.99 20.45 7.05
C THR A 103 -0.58 20.27 5.60
N ASP A 104 0.18 19.22 5.28
CA ASP A 104 0.59 18.95 3.90
C ASP A 104 -0.60 18.52 3.04
N LEU A 105 -1.53 17.76 3.62
CA LEU A 105 -2.78 17.40 2.96
C LEU A 105 -3.63 18.64 2.67
N GLN A 106 -3.79 19.57 3.62
CA GLN A 106 -4.52 20.84 3.43
C GLN A 106 -3.90 21.66 2.29
N ASN A 107 -2.58 21.84 2.30
CA ASN A 107 -1.86 22.54 1.24
C ASN A 107 -2.01 21.87 -0.13
N ALA A 108 -2.07 20.53 -0.17
CA ALA A 108 -2.35 19.79 -1.39
C ALA A 108 -3.80 19.98 -1.86
N CYS A 109 -4.78 19.99 -0.95
CA CYS A 109 -6.19 20.23 -1.26
C CYS A 109 -6.43 21.63 -1.81
N TYR A 110 -5.82 22.65 -1.20
CA TYR A 110 -5.89 24.03 -1.69
C TYR A 110 -5.41 24.13 -3.15
N ARG A 111 -4.26 23.53 -3.45
CA ARG A 111 -3.69 23.50 -4.80
C ARG A 111 -4.55 22.70 -5.77
N LEU A 112 -5.12 21.57 -5.33
CA LEU A 112 -6.03 20.75 -6.12
C LEU A 112 -7.31 21.51 -6.50
N ASN A 113 -7.92 22.21 -5.54
CA ASN A 113 -9.12 23.01 -5.80
C ASN A 113 -8.85 24.07 -6.88
N LYS A 114 -7.76 24.83 -6.73
CA LYS A 114 -7.31 25.82 -7.73
C LYS A 114 -7.04 25.19 -9.09
N TRP A 115 -6.45 24.00 -9.11
CA TRP A 115 -6.20 23.27 -10.34
C TRP A 115 -7.49 22.83 -11.04
N ILE A 116 -8.46 22.28 -10.31
CA ILE A 116 -9.77 21.87 -10.83
C ILE A 116 -10.51 23.08 -11.38
N GLU A 117 -10.54 24.19 -10.64
CA GLU A 117 -11.17 25.44 -11.06
C GLU A 117 -10.58 25.97 -12.38
N ALA A 118 -9.25 25.89 -12.54
CA ALA A 118 -8.55 26.39 -13.72
C ALA A 118 -8.60 25.43 -14.92
N HIS A 119 -8.54 24.12 -14.69
CA HIS A 119 -8.40 23.11 -15.75
C HIS A 119 -9.69 22.34 -16.04
N LYS A 120 -10.74 22.60 -15.26
CA LYS A 120 -12.09 22.04 -15.46
C LYS A 120 -12.10 20.50 -15.45
N ARG A 121 -11.20 19.90 -14.67
CA ARG A 121 -11.07 18.44 -14.49
C ARG A 121 -10.29 18.08 -13.25
N VAL A 122 -10.54 16.88 -12.73
CA VAL A 122 -9.71 16.27 -11.68
C VAL A 122 -8.47 15.63 -12.32
N PRO A 123 -7.25 15.90 -11.84
CA PRO A 123 -6.04 15.24 -12.32
C PRO A 123 -5.99 13.78 -11.86
N GLY A 124 -5.30 12.90 -12.61
CA GLY A 124 -5.16 11.49 -12.21
C GLY A 124 -4.26 11.27 -10.99
N LYS A 125 -3.29 12.18 -10.79
CA LYS A 125 -2.36 12.20 -9.66
C LYS A 125 -2.05 13.64 -9.24
N ILE A 126 -1.62 13.82 -7.99
CA ILE A 126 -1.09 15.07 -7.45
C ILE A 126 0.24 14.85 -6.72
N LEU A 127 0.92 15.94 -6.34
CA LEU A 127 2.12 15.90 -5.53
C LEU A 127 1.86 16.38 -4.09
N ILE A 128 2.15 15.52 -3.12
CA ILE A 128 2.19 15.87 -1.69
C ILE A 128 3.61 15.63 -1.21
N ASN A 129 4.32 16.68 -0.77
CA ASN A 129 5.74 16.58 -0.37
C ASN A 129 6.64 15.86 -1.38
N LYS A 130 6.50 16.20 -2.67
CA LYS A 130 7.23 15.57 -3.80
C LYS A 130 6.90 14.08 -4.04
N LYS A 131 5.94 13.50 -3.31
CA LYS A 131 5.44 12.15 -3.55
C LYS A 131 4.23 12.19 -4.48
N GLU A 132 4.23 11.34 -5.50
CA GLU A 132 3.06 11.17 -6.37
C GLU A 132 1.96 10.40 -5.65
N VAL A 133 0.77 10.99 -5.61
CA VAL A 133 -0.42 10.42 -4.98
C VAL A 133 -1.52 10.32 -6.03
N THR A 134 -2.05 9.12 -6.27
CA THR A 134 -3.21 8.93 -7.15
C THR A 134 -4.45 9.57 -6.55
N ILE A 135 -5.41 9.98 -7.37
CA ILE A 135 -6.62 10.63 -6.85
C ILE A 135 -7.46 9.72 -5.96
N GLY A 136 -7.47 8.40 -6.20
CA GLY A 136 -8.09 7.43 -5.29
C GLY A 136 -7.41 7.40 -3.92
N ASN A 137 -6.07 7.32 -3.88
CA ASN A 137 -5.34 7.34 -2.61
C ASN A 137 -5.51 8.67 -1.88
N LEU A 138 -5.55 9.79 -2.62
CA LEU A 138 -5.91 11.09 -2.05
C LEU A 138 -7.31 11.02 -1.43
N PHE A 139 -8.31 10.52 -2.15
CA PHE A 139 -9.67 10.44 -1.62
C PHE A 139 -9.75 9.64 -0.32
N ASN A 140 -9.00 8.53 -0.21
CA ASN A 140 -8.87 7.80 1.04
C ASN A 140 -8.26 8.65 2.17
N LEU A 141 -7.22 9.46 1.89
CA LEU A 141 -6.68 10.41 2.88
C LEU A 141 -7.73 11.44 3.29
N LEU A 142 -8.51 11.98 2.34
CA LEU A 142 -9.52 13.01 2.62
C LEU A 142 -10.60 12.50 3.57
N VAL A 143 -11.21 11.34 3.27
CA VAL A 143 -12.25 10.78 4.15
C VAL A 143 -11.68 10.36 5.50
N THR A 144 -10.43 9.88 5.54
CA THR A 144 -9.76 9.57 6.82
C THR A 144 -9.50 10.84 7.62
N ALA A 145 -9.04 11.92 6.98
CA ALA A 145 -8.79 13.20 7.62
C ALA A 145 -10.08 13.84 8.17
N VAL A 146 -11.20 13.78 7.44
CA VAL A 146 -12.50 14.25 7.96
C VAL A 146 -12.87 13.52 9.24
N ASN A 147 -12.75 12.20 9.26
CA ASN A 147 -13.00 11.38 10.44
C ASN A 147 -12.07 11.70 11.61
N ASN A 148 -10.77 11.89 11.34
CA ASN A 148 -9.80 12.21 12.38
C ASN A 148 -10.08 13.60 12.98
N ILE A 149 -10.32 14.62 12.15
CA ILE A 149 -10.66 15.97 12.62
C ILE A 149 -11.97 15.93 13.43
N ASN A 150 -12.98 15.18 12.99
CA ASN A 150 -14.23 15.01 13.75
C ASN A 150 -13.99 14.44 15.17
N ASN A 151 -12.97 13.60 15.32
CA ASN A 151 -12.59 12.99 16.59
C ASN A 151 -11.48 13.76 17.35
N ASN A 152 -11.16 15.00 16.94
CA ASN A 152 -10.06 15.81 17.48
C ASN A 152 -8.69 15.11 17.42
N ASP A 153 -8.47 14.26 16.41
CA ASP A 153 -7.21 13.58 16.15
C ASP A 153 -6.37 14.36 15.12
N ALA A 154 -5.21 14.84 15.57
CA ALA A 154 -4.23 15.58 14.76
C ALA A 154 -3.09 14.70 14.24
N GLY A 155 -3.18 13.38 14.41
CA GLY A 155 -2.16 12.43 13.96
C GLY A 155 -1.93 12.45 12.46
N ASP A 156 -0.70 12.15 12.06
CA ASP A 156 -0.35 12.01 10.65
C ASP A 156 -1.08 10.82 10.00
N LEU A 157 -1.30 10.94 8.69
CA LEU A 157 -2.05 9.98 7.90
C LEU A 157 -1.12 9.06 7.12
N GLU A 158 -1.34 7.76 7.25
CA GLU A 158 -0.70 6.78 6.39
C GLU A 158 -1.42 6.68 5.04
N LEU A 159 -0.66 6.85 3.95
CA LEU A 159 -1.16 6.66 2.59
C LEU A 159 -1.44 5.17 2.33
N LYS A 160 -2.72 4.83 2.18
CA LYS A 160 -3.14 3.49 1.74
C LYS A 160 -3.46 3.49 0.26
N TRP A 161 -3.04 2.43 -0.43
CA TRP A 161 -3.41 2.22 -1.82
C TRP A 161 -4.87 1.82 -1.92
N VAL A 162 -5.60 2.49 -2.82
CA VAL A 162 -6.96 2.15 -3.21
C VAL A 162 -7.14 2.36 -4.72
N LYS A 163 -7.96 1.52 -5.33
CA LYS A 163 -8.30 1.61 -6.75
C LYS A 163 -9.18 2.83 -6.99
N THR A 164 -8.75 3.68 -7.92
CA THR A 164 -9.58 4.78 -8.43
C THR A 164 -10.68 4.21 -9.36
N PRO A 165 -11.95 4.61 -9.22
CA PRO A 165 -13.02 4.14 -10.08
C PRO A 165 -12.77 4.60 -11.53
N SER A 166 -13.13 3.75 -12.50
CA SER A 166 -13.01 4.08 -13.92
C SER A 166 -14.06 5.08 -14.41
N VAL A 167 -15.13 5.27 -13.64
CA VAL A 167 -16.25 6.14 -13.95
C VAL A 167 -16.65 6.96 -12.73
N SER A 168 -17.12 8.18 -12.97
CA SER A 168 -17.77 9.04 -11.98
C SER A 168 -19.22 9.21 -12.42
N SER A 169 -20.18 8.71 -11.64
CA SER A 169 -21.60 8.71 -12.00
C SER A 169 -22.35 9.75 -11.17
N GLU A 170 -22.89 10.77 -11.81
CA GLU A 170 -23.57 11.86 -11.10
C GLU A 170 -24.98 12.09 -11.66
N THR A 171 -25.94 12.33 -10.76
CA THR A 171 -27.34 12.63 -11.14
C THR A 171 -27.91 13.86 -10.45
N ILE A 172 -27.16 14.49 -9.53
CA ILE A 172 -27.59 15.78 -8.96
C ILE A 172 -27.62 16.85 -10.05
N THR A 173 -28.67 17.68 -10.06
CA THR A 173 -28.86 18.70 -11.09
C THR A 173 -28.94 20.12 -10.56
N GLU A 174 -29.12 20.28 -9.25
CA GLU A 174 -29.26 21.57 -8.57
C GLU A 174 -28.31 21.63 -7.37
N PRO A 175 -27.83 22.83 -6.99
CA PRO A 175 -27.03 22.98 -5.78
C PRO A 175 -27.80 22.61 -4.51
N SER A 176 -27.14 21.96 -3.56
CA SER A 176 -27.71 21.62 -2.26
C SER A 176 -26.67 21.72 -1.15
N LEU A 177 -27.13 22.00 0.08
CA LEU A 177 -26.26 21.99 1.25
C LEU A 177 -26.11 20.54 1.73
N LEU A 178 -24.87 20.11 1.96
CA LEU A 178 -24.55 18.89 2.69
C LEU A 178 -24.07 19.29 4.09
N SER A 179 -24.84 18.93 5.12
CA SER A 179 -24.51 19.27 6.51
C SER A 179 -23.28 18.51 7.01
N ASN A 180 -22.69 18.99 8.11
CA ASN A 180 -21.61 18.31 8.82
C ASN A 180 -21.92 16.84 9.13
N GLU A 181 -23.09 16.58 9.73
CA GLU A 181 -23.50 15.22 10.09
C GLU A 181 -23.56 14.30 8.86
N GLU A 182 -24.09 14.79 7.74
CA GLU A 182 -24.23 14.00 6.52
C GLU A 182 -22.87 13.67 5.89
N TYR A 183 -22.00 14.65 5.70
CA TYR A 183 -20.71 14.35 5.08
C TYR A 183 -19.79 13.56 6.01
N VAL A 184 -19.88 13.73 7.34
CA VAL A 184 -19.12 12.88 8.27
C VAL A 184 -19.61 11.44 8.16
N LYS A 185 -20.92 11.20 8.17
CA LYS A 185 -21.50 9.86 7.99
C LYS A 185 -21.08 9.21 6.67
N ILE A 186 -21.15 9.96 5.56
CA ILE A 186 -20.69 9.48 4.24
C ILE A 186 -19.20 9.11 4.33
N SER A 187 -18.38 9.91 5.01
CA SER A 187 -16.95 9.65 5.15
C SER A 187 -16.65 8.35 5.91
N GLU A 188 -17.42 8.04 6.95
CA GLU A 188 -17.32 6.81 7.74
C GLU A 188 -17.70 5.58 6.92
N GLU A 189 -18.81 5.66 6.17
CA GLU A 189 -19.29 4.59 5.30
C GLU A 189 -18.26 4.27 4.20
N ILE A 190 -17.73 5.31 3.54
CA ILE A 190 -16.68 5.15 2.52
C ILE A 190 -15.40 4.58 3.14
N LYS A 191 -14.94 5.09 4.29
CA LYS A 191 -13.75 4.58 4.97
C LYS A 191 -13.87 3.09 5.27
N THR A 192 -15.04 2.64 5.72
CA THR A 192 -15.34 1.23 5.96
C THR A 192 -15.27 0.41 4.66
N GLN A 193 -15.94 0.87 3.60
CA GLN A 193 -15.89 0.21 2.29
C GLN A 193 -14.48 0.14 1.69
N LEU A 194 -13.66 1.18 1.86
CA LEU A 194 -12.27 1.22 1.42
C LEU A 194 -11.39 0.22 2.17
N CYS A 195 -11.66 0.00 3.46
CA CYS A 195 -10.98 -1.04 4.24
C CYS A 195 -11.22 -2.44 3.67
N GLU A 196 -12.45 -2.73 3.26
CA GLU A 196 -12.89 -4.04 2.75
C GLU A 196 -12.51 -4.28 1.28
N THR A 197 -12.81 -3.32 0.41
CA THR A 197 -12.76 -3.52 -1.05
C THR A 197 -11.49 -2.97 -1.71
N LYS A 198 -10.76 -2.09 -1.01
CA LYS A 198 -9.64 -1.31 -1.57
C LYS A 198 -10.02 -0.57 -2.87
N ALA A 199 -11.26 -0.15 -3.04
CA ALA A 199 -11.73 0.56 -4.23
C ALA A 199 -12.66 1.73 -3.86
N CYS A 200 -12.40 2.93 -4.40
CA CYS A 200 -13.30 4.06 -4.14
C CYS A 200 -14.63 3.87 -4.90
N PRO A 201 -15.74 4.35 -4.33
CA PRO A 201 -17.03 4.29 -5.00
C PRO A 201 -17.04 5.21 -6.23
N SER A 202 -17.82 4.86 -7.25
CA SER A 202 -18.04 5.73 -8.42
C SER A 202 -19.01 6.88 -8.12
N PHE A 203 -19.82 6.75 -7.07
CA PHE A 203 -20.76 7.75 -6.57
C PHE A 203 -21.20 7.44 -5.12
N VAL A 204 -21.83 8.42 -4.47
CA VAL A 204 -22.59 8.25 -3.21
C VAL A 204 -24.02 8.69 -3.44
N GLU A 205 -24.99 7.92 -2.92
CA GLU A 205 -26.40 8.32 -2.93
C GLU A 205 -26.70 9.27 -1.77
N VAL A 206 -27.38 10.37 -2.09
CA VAL A 206 -27.92 11.35 -1.16
C VAL A 206 -29.38 11.60 -1.52
N GLU A 207 -30.12 12.32 -0.67
CA GLU A 207 -31.56 12.57 -0.88
C GLU A 207 -31.89 13.10 -2.28
N ASN A 208 -31.05 13.99 -2.81
CA ASN A 208 -31.28 14.68 -4.08
C ASN A 208 -30.58 14.02 -5.29
N GLY A 209 -30.10 12.79 -5.16
CA GLY A 209 -29.49 12.03 -6.26
C GLY A 209 -28.13 11.44 -5.93
N LYS A 210 -27.27 11.32 -6.94
CA LYS A 210 -25.94 10.72 -6.82
C LYS A 210 -24.88 11.79 -6.94
N ILE A 211 -23.97 11.89 -5.97
CA ILE A 211 -22.75 12.70 -6.06
C ILE A 211 -21.66 11.84 -6.68
N GLY A 212 -21.13 12.23 -7.83
CA GLY A 212 -20.11 11.45 -8.53
C GLY A 212 -18.74 11.53 -7.85
N PHE A 213 -17.89 10.52 -8.05
CA PHE A 213 -16.53 10.47 -7.49
C PHE A 213 -15.70 11.74 -7.69
N MET A 214 -15.74 12.36 -8.87
CA MET A 214 -14.99 13.60 -9.13
C MET A 214 -15.47 14.76 -8.25
N ASN A 215 -16.78 14.85 -8.03
CA ASN A 215 -17.37 15.87 -7.17
C ASN A 215 -17.11 15.56 -5.70
N LEU A 216 -17.15 14.28 -5.28
CA LEU A 216 -16.73 13.86 -3.94
C LEU A 216 -15.29 14.29 -3.64
N VAL A 217 -14.36 14.06 -4.57
CA VAL A 217 -12.97 14.54 -4.41
C VAL A 217 -12.92 16.04 -4.18
N TYR A 218 -13.65 16.83 -4.97
CA TYR A 218 -13.69 18.30 -4.87
C TYR A 218 -14.36 18.80 -3.58
N ILE A 219 -15.45 18.18 -3.15
CA ILE A 219 -16.16 18.51 -1.92
C ILE A 219 -15.27 18.23 -0.72
N TYR A 220 -14.70 17.03 -0.64
CA TYR A 220 -13.85 16.64 0.47
C TYR A 220 -12.51 17.39 0.51
N SER A 221 -11.92 17.74 -0.63
CA SER A 221 -10.77 18.63 -0.65
C SER A 221 -11.13 20.03 -0.18
N THR A 222 -12.34 20.52 -0.48
CA THR A 222 -12.85 21.79 0.04
C THR A 222 -13.07 21.77 1.54
N ILE A 223 -13.65 20.68 2.08
CA ILE A 223 -13.78 20.48 3.53
C ILE A 223 -12.40 20.53 4.18
N ILE A 224 -11.44 19.72 3.72
CA ILE A 224 -10.10 19.64 4.33
C ILE A 224 -9.33 20.96 4.20
N THR A 225 -9.43 21.67 3.07
CA THR A 225 -8.80 22.98 2.89
C THR A 225 -9.24 23.99 3.96
N ASN A 226 -10.47 23.88 4.45
CA ASN A 226 -11.09 24.83 5.38
C ASN A 226 -11.36 24.23 6.77
N SER A 227 -10.74 23.09 7.12
CA SER A 227 -10.91 22.41 8.42
C SER A 227 -9.57 22.07 9.04
N SER A 228 -9.42 22.13 10.35
CA SER A 228 -8.22 21.68 11.08
C SER A 228 -8.61 21.09 12.44
N PRO A 229 -7.74 20.32 13.11
CA PRO A 229 -8.00 19.88 14.49
C PRO A 229 -8.25 21.03 15.47
N GLU A 230 -7.73 22.23 15.19
CA GLU A 230 -7.91 23.43 16.02
C GLU A 230 -9.23 24.16 15.77
N ASN A 231 -9.67 24.22 14.50
CA ASN A 231 -10.87 24.96 14.08
C ASN A 231 -12.10 24.06 13.87
N GLY A 232 -11.92 22.74 13.94
CA GLY A 232 -12.94 21.74 13.63
C GLY A 232 -13.26 21.64 12.14
N LEU A 233 -14.36 20.95 11.86
CA LEU A 233 -14.94 20.78 10.54
C LEU A 233 -15.94 21.90 10.21
N LEU A 234 -16.19 22.13 8.91
CA LEU A 234 -17.21 23.07 8.45
C LEU A 234 -18.63 22.65 8.90
N SER A 235 -19.51 23.58 9.24
CA SER A 235 -20.91 23.24 9.57
C SER A 235 -21.71 22.64 8.40
N GLY A 236 -21.26 22.87 7.17
CA GLY A 236 -21.79 22.28 5.95
C GLY A 236 -20.99 22.72 4.72
N VAL A 237 -21.23 22.07 3.59
CA VAL A 237 -20.62 22.38 2.30
C VAL A 237 -21.68 22.38 1.21
N TYR A 238 -21.65 23.40 0.35
CA TYR A 238 -22.54 23.45 -0.80
C TYR A 238 -22.03 22.55 -1.91
N ILE A 239 -22.83 21.55 -2.27
CA ILE A 239 -22.62 20.73 -3.44
C ILE A 239 -23.18 21.48 -4.63
N LYS A 240 -22.40 21.58 -5.71
CA LYS A 240 -22.89 21.99 -7.04
C LYS A 240 -22.82 20.78 -7.96
N PRO A 241 -23.71 20.66 -8.96
CA PRO A 241 -23.53 19.69 -10.03
C PRO A 241 -22.12 19.81 -10.62
N TRP A 242 -21.45 18.69 -10.86
CA TRP A 242 -20.08 18.64 -11.36
C TRP A 242 -19.94 19.45 -12.65
N LYS A 243 -20.93 19.36 -13.54
CA LYS A 243 -21.01 20.15 -14.79
C LYS A 243 -20.87 21.65 -14.56
N GLU A 244 -21.32 22.18 -13.41
CA GLU A 244 -21.20 23.59 -13.04
C GLU A 244 -19.85 23.92 -12.40
N VAL A 245 -19.28 22.97 -11.64
CA VAL A 245 -17.94 23.12 -11.06
C VAL A 245 -16.89 23.24 -12.18
N ILE A 246 -17.07 22.47 -13.25
CA ILE A 246 -16.18 22.46 -14.42
C ILE A 246 -16.67 23.32 -15.59
N ALA A 247 -17.71 24.14 -15.40
CA ALA A 247 -18.18 25.08 -16.41
C ALA A 247 -17.16 26.20 -16.68
#